data_AF-A0A3N2DPW1-F1
#
_entry.id   AF-A0A3N2DPW1-F1
#
_cell.length_a   1.000
_cell.length_b   1.000
_cell.length_c   1.000
_cell.angle_alpha   90.00
_cell.angle_beta   90.00
_cell.angle_gamma   90.00
#
_symmetry.space_group_name_H-M   'P 1'
#
loop_
_entity.id
_entity.type
_entity.pdbx_description
1 polymer ?
#
loop_
_entity_poly.entity_id
_entity_poly.type
_entity_poly.pdbx_seq_one_letter_code
_entity_poly.pdbx_strand_id
1 'polypeptide(L)'
;MKKIIAIRLRRRDDGFIAFKENQKAEILYSAFDKRDNAIKNLQEELCSRRGMEYDVDGCGLHWFVIDDNRPADYYLEFNEVECVLEDEWFNSAKASISGYSGFRYYDACAKWADDIVIKDQGRKIDYHLAKYSRV
;
A
#
# COMPACT_ATOMS: atom_id res chain seq x y z
N MET A 1 2.52 -12.65 -9.96
CA MET A 1 3.54 -11.62 -9.67
C MET A 1 3.18 -10.91 -8.39
N LYS A 2 4.14 -10.79 -7.47
CA LYS A 2 3.92 -10.22 -6.15
C LYS A 2 3.96 -8.70 -6.17
N LYS A 3 3.02 -8.08 -5.46
CA LYS A 3 2.91 -6.62 -5.34
C LYS A 3 2.65 -6.24 -3.91
N ILE A 4 3.18 -5.09 -3.52
CA ILE A 4 2.88 -4.45 -2.25
C ILE A 4 1.94 -3.29 -2.55
N ILE A 5 0.74 -3.32 -1.97
CA ILE A 5 -0.33 -2.34 -2.25
C ILE A 5 -0.72 -1.63 -0.97
N ALA A 6 -0.70 -0.30 -1.01
CA ALA A 6 -1.32 0.55 -0.01
C ALA A 6 -2.72 0.95 -0.46
N ILE A 7 -3.73 0.56 0.31
CA ILE A 7 -5.15 0.75 -0.03
C ILE A 7 -5.90 1.40 1.14
N ARG A 8 -6.81 2.31 0.82
CA ARG A 8 -7.71 2.99 1.76
C ARG A 8 -8.95 2.13 2.00
N LEU A 9 -9.15 1.71 3.24
CA LEU A 9 -10.30 0.91 3.64
C LEU A 9 -10.76 1.33 5.04
N ARG A 10 -12.09 1.31 5.28
CA ARG A 10 -12.63 1.51 6.64
C ARG A 10 -12.18 0.41 7.59
N ARG A 11 -12.08 -0.82 7.09
CA ARG A 11 -11.59 -1.98 7.82
C ARG A 11 -10.60 -2.74 6.97
N ARG A 12 -9.54 -3.24 7.59
CA ARG A 12 -8.56 -4.11 6.93
C ARG A 12 -9.22 -5.33 6.30
N ASP A 13 -10.22 -5.90 6.96
CA ASP A 13 -10.88 -7.12 6.48
C ASP A 13 -11.60 -6.91 5.13
N ASP A 14 -11.94 -5.66 4.81
CA ASP A 14 -12.52 -5.30 3.52
C ASP A 14 -11.54 -5.59 2.35
N GLY A 15 -10.23 -5.60 2.63
CA GLY A 15 -9.19 -5.93 1.66
C GLY A 15 -9.27 -7.38 1.17
N PHE A 16 -9.80 -8.31 1.98
CA PHE A 16 -10.06 -9.67 1.51
C PHE A 16 -11.12 -9.68 0.42
N ILE A 17 -12.17 -8.87 0.56
CA ILE A 17 -13.21 -8.75 -0.46
C ILE A 17 -12.63 -8.08 -1.71
N ALA A 18 -11.90 -6.97 -1.53
CA ALA A 18 -11.29 -6.22 -2.61
C ALA A 18 -10.34 -7.10 -3.45
N PHE A 19 -9.39 -7.80 -2.84
CA PHE A 19 -8.39 -8.56 -3.60
C PHE A 19 -8.82 -10.01 -3.89
N LYS A 20 -9.32 -10.74 -2.90
CA LYS A 20 -9.62 -12.18 -3.07
C LYS A 20 -10.92 -12.40 -3.83
N GLU A 21 -11.99 -11.71 -3.47
CA GLU A 21 -13.31 -11.96 -4.07
C GLU A 21 -13.48 -11.25 -5.41
N ASN A 22 -13.19 -9.94 -5.47
CA ASN A 22 -13.38 -9.16 -6.68
C ASN A 22 -12.26 -9.39 -7.70
N GLN A 23 -11.01 -9.43 -7.24
CA GLN A 23 -9.85 -9.56 -8.14
C GLN A 23 -9.33 -11.00 -8.28
N LYS A 24 -9.78 -11.97 -7.48
CA LYS A 24 -9.21 -13.34 -7.50
C LYS A 24 -7.68 -13.34 -7.30
N ALA A 25 -7.15 -12.34 -6.60
CA ALA A 25 -5.75 -12.27 -6.22
C ALA A 25 -5.53 -13.05 -4.92
N GLU A 26 -4.37 -13.72 -4.81
CA GLU A 26 -3.96 -14.34 -3.55
C GLU A 26 -3.41 -13.28 -2.61
N ILE A 27 -3.86 -13.23 -1.36
CA ILE A 27 -3.31 -12.33 -0.34
C ILE A 27 -2.26 -13.11 0.46
N LEU A 28 -1.00 -12.72 0.31
CA LEU A 28 0.12 -13.29 1.05
C LEU A 28 0.25 -12.68 2.44
N TYR A 29 0.08 -11.35 2.55
CA TYR A 29 0.11 -10.61 3.81
C TYR A 29 -0.92 -9.48 3.82
N SER A 30 -1.65 -9.29 4.92
CA SER A 30 -2.69 -8.26 5.07
C SER A 30 -2.34 -7.11 6.02
N ALA A 31 -1.13 -7.12 6.56
CA ALA A 31 -0.64 -6.17 7.57
C ALA A 31 0.87 -5.97 7.38
N PHE A 32 1.28 -5.70 6.16
CA PHE A 32 2.69 -5.73 5.78
C PHE A 32 3.49 -4.61 6.47
N ASP A 33 2.84 -3.47 6.74
CA ASP A 33 3.32 -2.37 7.57
C ASP A 33 3.75 -2.79 8.99
N LYS A 34 3.11 -3.83 9.55
CA LYS A 34 3.46 -4.36 10.89
C LYS A 34 4.61 -5.37 10.86
N ARG A 35 4.97 -5.86 9.66
CA ARG A 35 5.97 -6.92 9.46
C ARG A 35 7.28 -6.37 8.91
N ASP A 36 7.21 -5.36 8.03
CA ASP A 36 8.36 -4.81 7.35
C ASP A 36 8.61 -3.36 7.76
N ASN A 37 9.74 -3.14 8.44
CA ASN A 37 10.15 -1.81 8.93
C ASN A 37 10.39 -0.81 7.79
N ALA A 38 10.80 -1.28 6.61
CA ALA A 38 11.05 -0.40 5.48
C ALA A 38 9.73 0.15 4.91
N ILE A 39 8.68 -0.66 4.88
CA ILE A 39 7.32 -0.19 4.55
C ILE A 39 6.78 0.76 5.61
N LYS A 40 6.97 0.42 6.88
CA LYS A 40 6.55 1.32 7.97
C LYS A 40 7.20 2.69 7.83
N ASN A 41 8.51 2.74 7.59
CA ASN A 41 9.23 4.00 7.41
C ASN A 41 8.82 4.70 6.12
N LEU A 42 8.62 3.98 5.01
CA LEU A 42 8.11 4.56 3.78
C LEU A 42 6.76 5.26 4.00
N GLN A 43 5.84 4.64 4.75
CA GLN A 43 4.56 5.26 5.09
C GLN A 43 4.75 6.54 5.91
N GLU A 44 5.63 6.53 6.91
CA GLU A 44 5.91 7.73 7.73
C GLU A 44 6.48 8.88 6.87
N GLU A 45 7.37 8.58 5.92
CA GLU A 45 7.92 9.59 5.00
C GLU A 45 6.86 10.11 4.01
N LEU A 46 5.97 9.23 3.52
CA LEU A 46 4.81 9.64 2.71
C LEU A 46 3.89 10.58 3.49
N CYS A 47 3.63 10.31 4.77
CA CYS A 47 2.80 11.18 5.60
C CYS A 47 3.50 12.51 5.91
N SER A 48 4.73 12.45 6.42
CA SER A 48 5.43 13.62 6.97
C SER A 48 5.98 14.58 5.91
N ARG A 49 6.45 14.06 4.77
CA ARG A 49 7.10 14.88 3.73
C ARG A 49 6.22 15.12 2.52
N ARG A 50 5.37 14.15 2.19
CA ARG A 50 4.58 14.16 0.96
C ARG A 50 3.11 14.50 1.21
N GLY A 51 2.70 14.64 2.47
CA GLY A 51 1.37 15.11 2.86
C GLY A 51 0.29 14.03 2.74
N MET A 52 0.65 12.75 2.72
CA MET A 52 -0.32 11.66 2.78
C MET A 52 -1.03 11.68 4.14
N GLU A 53 -2.35 11.62 4.16
CA GLU A 53 -3.10 11.58 5.41
C GLU A 53 -3.19 10.14 5.95
N TYR A 54 -3.31 9.97 7.26
CA TYR A 54 -3.50 8.65 7.87
C TYR A 54 -4.90 8.08 7.59
N ASP A 55 -5.89 8.96 7.48
CA ASP A 55 -7.28 8.65 7.21
C ASP A 55 -7.80 9.62 6.13
N VAL A 56 -8.52 9.09 5.14
CA VAL A 56 -9.21 9.87 4.11
C VAL A 56 -10.63 9.34 4.01
N ASP A 57 -11.63 10.20 4.16
CA ASP A 57 -13.06 9.83 4.11
C ASP A 57 -13.43 8.66 5.07
N GLY A 58 -12.85 8.64 6.28
CA GLY A 58 -13.05 7.58 7.26
C GLY A 58 -12.39 6.25 6.90
N CYS A 59 -11.49 6.26 5.92
CA CYS A 59 -10.74 5.10 5.45
C CYS A 59 -9.26 5.23 5.80
N GLY A 60 -8.79 4.33 6.67
CA GLY A 60 -7.37 4.22 7.01
C GLY A 60 -6.54 3.57 5.90
N LEU A 61 -5.24 3.81 5.92
CA LEU A 61 -4.29 3.14 5.02
C LEU A 61 -3.95 1.72 5.52
N HIS A 62 -4.00 0.73 4.63
CA HIS A 62 -3.62 -0.65 4.93
C HIS A 62 -2.69 -1.19 3.85
N TRP A 63 -1.66 -1.93 4.27
CA TRP A 63 -0.67 -2.50 3.36
C TRP A 63 -0.83 -4.00 3.19
N PHE A 64 -1.00 -4.41 1.94
CA PHE A 64 -1.14 -5.80 1.54
C PHE A 64 0.01 -6.24 0.65
N VAL A 65 0.37 -7.52 0.73
CA VAL A 65 1.14 -8.19 -0.31
C VAL A 65 0.22 -9.18 -0.99
N ILE A 66 0.05 -9.03 -2.29
CA ILE A 66 -0.79 -9.90 -3.12
C ILE A 66 0.02 -10.57 -4.21
N ASP A 67 -0.47 -11.69 -4.73
CA ASP A 67 0.06 -12.38 -5.89
C ASP A 67 -1.02 -12.57 -6.95
N ASP A 68 -0.81 -11.96 -8.12
CA ASP A 68 -1.64 -12.16 -9.30
C ASP A 68 -0.92 -11.77 -10.60
N ASN A 69 -1.56 -11.98 -11.75
CA ASN A 69 -0.97 -11.75 -13.07
C ASN A 69 -1.19 -10.33 -13.62
N ARG A 70 -1.94 -9.46 -12.93
CA ARG A 70 -2.17 -8.09 -13.39
C ARG A 70 -0.91 -7.25 -13.15
N PRO A 71 -0.64 -6.18 -13.91
CA PRO A 71 0.49 -5.29 -13.63
C PRO A 71 0.20 -4.35 -12.43
N ALA A 72 1.22 -3.68 -11.88
CA ALA A 72 1.04 -2.66 -10.84
C ALA A 72 0.08 -1.53 -11.29
N ASP A 73 0.23 -1.05 -12.52
CA ASP A 73 -0.56 0.06 -13.07
C ASP A 73 -2.07 -0.21 -13.04
N TYR A 74 -2.49 -1.47 -13.21
CA TYR A 74 -3.90 -1.87 -13.10
C TYR A 74 -4.52 -1.46 -11.77
N TYR A 75 -3.76 -1.58 -10.68
CA TYR A 75 -4.25 -1.27 -9.34
C TYR A 75 -4.21 0.23 -9.05
N LEU A 76 -3.28 0.98 -9.67
CA LEU A 76 -3.18 2.42 -9.49
C LEU A 76 -4.40 3.17 -10.04
N GLU A 77 -5.14 2.57 -10.96
CA GLU A 77 -6.40 3.12 -11.50
C GLU A 77 -7.53 3.16 -10.45
N PHE A 78 -7.48 2.32 -9.40
CA PHE A 78 -8.52 2.28 -8.37
C PHE A 78 -8.47 3.50 -7.45
N ASN A 79 -9.63 4.08 -7.15
CA ASN A 79 -9.75 5.32 -6.35
C ASN A 79 -9.13 5.18 -4.95
N GLU A 80 -9.33 4.03 -4.34
CA GLU A 80 -8.93 3.69 -2.98
C GLU A 80 -7.46 3.27 -2.87
N VAL A 81 -6.78 2.94 -3.97
CA VAL A 81 -5.36 2.56 -3.95
C VAL A 81 -4.49 3.81 -3.96
N GLU A 82 -3.61 3.97 -2.96
CA GLU A 82 -2.69 5.11 -2.87
C GLU A 82 -1.40 4.85 -3.65
N CYS A 83 -0.82 3.66 -3.47
CA CYS A 83 0.41 3.29 -4.15
C CYS A 83 0.55 1.79 -4.32
N VAL A 84 1.32 1.39 -5.33
CA VAL A 84 1.61 0.01 -5.67
C VAL A 84 3.11 -0.09 -5.94
N LEU A 85 3.78 -1.05 -5.30
CA LEU A 85 5.18 -1.35 -5.51
C LEU A 85 5.30 -2.77 -6.03
N GLU A 86 6.10 -2.98 -7.06
CA GLU A 86 6.52 -4.32 -7.45
C GLU A 86 7.40 -4.92 -6.35
N ASP A 87 7.08 -6.13 -5.89
CA ASP A 87 7.78 -6.77 -4.76
C ASP A 87 9.28 -6.97 -5.05
N GLU A 88 9.62 -7.32 -6.29
CA GLU A 88 11.02 -7.49 -6.72
C GLU A 88 11.82 -6.19 -6.68
N TRP A 89 11.21 -5.08 -7.12
CA TRP A 89 11.82 -3.76 -7.05
C TRP A 89 12.02 -3.36 -5.58
N PHE A 90 11.00 -3.52 -4.74
CA PHE A 90 11.06 -3.13 -3.34
C PHE A 90 12.11 -3.92 -2.57
N ASN A 91 12.18 -5.24 -2.78
CA ASN A 91 13.20 -6.09 -2.16
C ASN A 91 14.61 -5.73 -2.62
N SER A 92 14.80 -5.37 -3.90
CA SER A 92 16.08 -4.90 -4.42
C SER A 92 16.48 -3.54 -3.83
N ALA A 93 15.54 -2.60 -3.74
CA ALA A 93 15.74 -1.31 -3.09
C ALA A 93 16.11 -1.48 -1.61
N LYS A 94 15.39 -2.35 -0.88
CA LYS A 94 15.68 -2.67 0.52
C LYS A 94 17.05 -3.30 0.71
N ALA A 95 17.45 -4.22 -0.17
CA ALA A 95 18.78 -4.84 -0.12
C ALA A 95 19.90 -3.80 -0.28
N SER A 96 19.71 -2.79 -1.15
CA SER A 96 20.69 -1.73 -1.39
C SER A 96 20.98 -0.84 -0.17
N ILE A 97 20.05 -0.78 0.79
CA ILE A 97 20.18 0.02 2.02
C ILE A 97 20.35 -0.84 3.28
N SER A 98 20.58 -2.15 3.13
CA SER A 98 20.67 -3.10 4.25
C SER A 98 21.75 -2.78 5.29
N GLY A 99 22.82 -2.11 4.88
CA GLY A 99 23.90 -1.65 5.77
C GLY A 99 23.69 -0.26 6.36
N TYR A 100 22.59 0.43 6.05
CA TYR A 100 22.33 1.78 6.53
C TYR A 100 21.73 1.75 7.93
N SER A 101 22.01 2.79 8.72
CA SER A 101 21.47 2.93 10.07
C SER A 101 21.21 4.41 10.41
N GLY A 102 20.34 4.62 11.41
CA GLY A 102 19.96 5.96 11.87
C GLY A 102 19.48 6.85 10.71
N PHE A 103 19.92 8.11 10.70
CA PHE A 103 19.49 9.11 9.73
C PHE A 103 19.69 8.67 8.26
N ARG A 104 20.75 7.92 7.94
CA ARG A 104 21.00 7.45 6.57
C ARG A 104 19.93 6.47 6.09
N TYR A 105 19.38 5.66 6.98
CA TYR A 105 18.31 4.73 6.65
C TYR A 105 17.01 5.48 6.35
N TYR A 106 16.65 6.44 7.21
CA TYR A 106 15.47 7.30 7.01
C TYR A 106 15.56 8.12 5.73
N ASP A 107 16.71 8.75 5.44
CA ASP A 107 16.91 9.51 4.20
C ASP A 107 16.76 8.64 2.94
N ALA A 108 17.19 7.37 3.01
CA ALA A 108 17.02 6.45 1.89
C ALA A 108 15.55 6.02 1.70
N CYS A 109 14.81 5.77 2.77
CA CYS A 109 13.36 5.54 2.68
C CYS A 109 12.61 6.77 2.16
N ALA A 110 13.04 7.96 2.55
CA ALA A 110 12.43 9.20 2.10
C ALA A 110 12.62 9.44 0.59
N LYS A 111 13.78 9.06 0.04
CA LYS A 111 14.00 9.08 -1.42
C LYS A 111 13.02 8.19 -2.17
N TRP A 112 12.63 7.04 -1.61
CA TRP A 112 11.59 6.21 -2.24
C TRP A 112 10.21 6.87 -2.20
N ALA A 113 9.91 7.60 -1.13
CA ALA A 113 8.66 8.36 -1.03
C ALA A 113 8.60 9.52 -2.04
N ASP A 114 9.75 10.09 -2.41
CA ASP A 114 9.81 11.23 -3.33
C ASP A 114 9.31 10.88 -4.75
N ASP A 115 9.43 9.61 -5.15
CA ASP A 115 8.99 9.09 -6.45
C ASP A 115 7.51 8.68 -6.46
N ILE A 116 6.86 8.61 -5.29
CA ILE A 116 5.45 8.22 -5.19
C ILE A 116 4.55 9.45 -5.35
N VAL A 117 3.64 9.36 -6.32
CA VAL A 117 2.58 10.35 -6.54
C VAL A 117 1.42 10.03 -5.61
N ILE A 118 1.10 10.97 -4.72
CA ILE A 118 -0.04 10.86 -3.80
C ILE A 118 -1.29 11.44 -4.46
N LYS A 119 -2.42 10.75 -4.31
CA LYS A 119 -3.73 11.20 -4.80
C LYS A 119 -4.26 12.36 -3.96
N ASP A 120 -5.28 13.05 -4.46
CA ASP A 120 -5.97 14.08 -3.68
C ASP A 120 -6.48 13.50 -2.35
N GLN A 121 -6.02 14.05 -1.22
CA GLN A 121 -6.40 13.59 0.12
C GLN A 121 -7.77 14.15 0.57
N GLY A 122 -8.37 15.08 -0.18
CA GLY A 122 -9.74 15.54 0.03
C GLY A 122 -10.81 14.73 -0.73
N ARG A 123 -10.40 13.67 -1.45
CA ARG A 123 -11.32 12.87 -2.28
C ARG A 123 -12.22 11.98 -1.43
N LYS A 124 -13.40 11.65 -1.98
CA LYS A 124 -14.22 10.55 -1.43
C LYS A 124 -13.59 9.22 -1.81
N ILE A 125 -13.58 8.29 -0.85
CA ILE A 125 -13.08 6.94 -1.08
C ILE A 125 -14.27 6.05 -1.45
N ASP A 126 -14.29 5.60 -2.69
CA ASP A 126 -15.30 4.66 -3.20
C ASP A 126 -14.66 3.31 -3.46
N TYR A 127 -14.97 2.33 -2.61
CA TYR A 127 -14.54 0.94 -2.79
C TYR A 127 -15.71 -0.01 -2.63
N HIS A 128 -15.77 -1.02 -3.51
CA HIS A 128 -16.88 -1.96 -3.56
C HIS A 128 -16.66 -3.14 -2.63
N LEU A 129 -17.40 -3.14 -1.52
CA LEU A 129 -17.68 -4.37 -0.78
C LEU A 129 -18.63 -5.22 -1.64
N ALA A 130 -18.19 -6.40 -2.07
CA ALA A 130 -19.11 -7.41 -2.59
C ALA A 130 -20.26 -7.53 -1.59
N LYS A 131 -21.51 -7.33 -2.06
CA LYS A 131 -22.69 -7.47 -1.20
C LYS A 131 -22.66 -8.89 -0.65
N TYR A 132 -22.30 -9.03 0.63
CA TYR A 132 -22.67 -10.21 1.38
C TYR A 132 -24.20 -10.19 1.42
N SER A 133 -24.82 -10.95 0.53
CA SER A 133 -26.16 -11.45 0.77
C SER A 133 -26.07 -12.25 2.07
N ARG A 134 -26.50 -11.64 3.17
CA ARG A 134 -26.82 -12.39 4.38
C ARG A 134 -27.88 -13.41 3.95
N VAL A 135 -27.48 -14.67 3.84
CA VAL A 135 -28.39 -15.80 3.91
C VAL A 135 -28.60 -16.11 5.39
#